data_AF-A0A3S1DM50-F1
#
_entry.id   AF-A0A3S1DM50-F1
#
_cell.length_a   1.000
_cell.length_b   1.000
_cell.length_c   1.000
_cell.angle_alpha   90.00
_cell.angle_beta   90.00
_cell.angle_gamma   90.00
#
_symmetry.space_group_name_H-M   'P 1'
#
loop_
_entity.id
_entity.type
_entity.pdbx_description
1 polymer ?
#
loop_
_entity_poly.entity_id
_entity_poly.type
_entity_poly.pdbx_seq_one_letter_code
_entity_poly.pdbx_strand_id
1 'polypeptide(L)'
;DEERHPGMRCVAAAIFNEFGEPIGGVSVSGPTVRVTPERLAEIGPLVHEAATEITRMIGGLPPPSSPSRAAEPGSLFEIGAARSP
;
A
#
# COMPACT_ATOMS: atom_id res chain seq x y z
N ASP A 1 -10.69 4.93 14.55
CA ASP A 1 -11.60 3.94 13.97
C ASP A 1 -11.18 2.59 14.51
N GLU A 2 -11.90 2.18 15.53
CA GLU A 2 -11.63 1.01 16.38
C GLU A 2 -12.68 -0.04 15.99
N GLU A 3 -12.34 -0.93 15.06
CA GLU A 3 -12.95 -2.26 14.97
C GLU A 3 -12.01 -3.28 14.29
N ARG A 4 -11.58 -4.24 15.12
CA ARG A 4 -11.53 -5.68 14.82
C ARG A 4 -10.21 -6.39 14.52
N HIS A 5 -9.04 -5.80 14.73
CA HIS A 5 -7.84 -6.56 15.18
C HIS A 5 -6.88 -5.63 15.96
N PRO A 6 -7.05 -5.45 17.29
CA PRO A 6 -6.03 -4.79 18.09
C PRO A 6 -4.74 -5.61 17.96
N GLY A 7 -3.77 -5.07 17.24
CA GLY A 7 -2.52 -5.79 17.01
C GLY A 7 -2.12 -6.03 15.56
N MET A 8 -2.71 -5.39 14.54
CA MET A 8 -2.23 -5.46 13.15
C MET A 8 -1.78 -4.09 12.64
N ARG A 9 -0.71 -4.06 11.84
CA ARG A 9 -0.27 -2.89 11.08
C ARG A 9 -0.06 -3.26 9.62
N CYS A 10 -0.32 -2.30 8.75
CA CYS A 10 -0.17 -2.42 7.30
C CYS A 10 0.62 -1.22 6.76
N VAL A 11 1.46 -1.48 5.77
CA VAL A 11 2.04 -0.46 4.89
C VAL A 11 1.79 -0.87 3.45
N ALA A 12 1.46 0.10 2.59
CA ALA A 12 1.15 -0.16 1.19
C ALA A 12 1.70 0.95 0.28
N ALA A 13 1.94 0.59 -0.98
CA ALA A 13 2.31 1.50 -2.06
C ALA A 13 1.51 1.18 -3.33
N ALA A 14 1.15 2.21 -4.08
CA ALA A 14 0.36 2.09 -5.30
C ALA A 14 1.23 1.75 -6.53
N ILE A 15 0.66 1.01 -7.47
CA ILE A 15 1.22 0.68 -8.79
C ILE A 15 0.47 1.47 -9.85
N PHE A 16 1.17 1.99 -10.85
CA PHE A 16 0.63 2.91 -11.84
C PHE A 16 0.79 2.38 -13.27
N ASN A 17 -0.13 2.74 -14.16
CA ASN A 17 -0.06 2.43 -15.60
C ASN A 17 0.72 3.51 -16.39
N GLU A 18 0.79 3.36 -17.71
CA GLU A 18 1.49 4.27 -18.63
C GLU A 18 0.88 5.69 -18.65
N PHE A 19 -0.36 5.84 -18.20
CA PHE A 19 -1.05 7.12 -18.06
C PHE A 19 -0.82 7.77 -16.68
N GLY A 20 -0.07 7.11 -15.79
CA GLY A 20 0.14 7.56 -14.41
C GLY A 20 -1.08 7.36 -13.50
N GLU A 21 -2.00 6.49 -13.90
CA GLU A 21 -3.20 6.16 -13.13
C GLU A 21 -2.94 4.96 -12.22
N PRO A 22 -3.42 4.97 -10.98
CA PRO A 22 -3.26 3.84 -10.08
C PRO A 22 -4.10 2.66 -10.56
N ILE A 23 -3.46 1.52 -10.79
CA ILE A 23 -4.11 0.27 -11.24
C ILE A 23 -4.08 -0.84 -10.20
N GLY A 24 -3.37 -0.63 -9.08
CA GLY A 24 -3.24 -1.60 -8.00
C GLY A 24 -2.32 -1.12 -6.89
N GLY A 25 -1.93 -2.03 -6.00
CA GLY A 25 -0.96 -1.73 -4.94
C GLY A 25 -0.33 -2.96 -4.32
N VAL A 26 0.85 -2.76 -3.75
CA VAL A 26 1.56 -3.75 -2.92
C VAL A 26 1.32 -3.39 -1.47
N SER A 27 0.90 -4.35 -0.65
CA SER A 27 0.70 -4.16 0.79
C SER A 27 1.40 -5.24 1.60
N VAL A 28 1.94 -4.83 2.76
CA VAL A 28 2.54 -5.72 3.75
C VAL A 28 1.79 -5.52 5.05
N SER A 29 1.14 -6.58 5.51
CA SER A 29 0.38 -6.62 6.77
C SER A 29 1.05 -7.57 7.75
N GLY A 30 1.09 -7.18 9.03
CA GLY A 30 1.57 -8.08 10.08
C GLY A 30 1.23 -7.62 11.49
N PRO A 31 1.49 -8.46 12.51
CA PRO A 31 1.17 -8.12 13.88
C PRO A 31 1.96 -6.90 14.36
N THR A 32 1.36 -5.99 15.13
CA THR A 32 1.99 -4.79 15.71
C THR A 32 3.24 -5.10 16.53
N VAL A 33 3.31 -6.31 17.10
CA VAL A 33 4.46 -6.81 17.87
C VAL A 33 5.68 -7.12 16.99
N ARG A 34 5.50 -7.37 15.69
CA ARG A 34 6.58 -7.61 14.72
C ARG A 34 6.76 -6.46 13.73
N VAL A 35 5.67 -5.78 13.39
CA VAL A 35 5.65 -4.57 12.57
C VAL A 35 5.58 -3.37 13.51
N THR A 36 6.70 -3.09 14.19
CA THR A 36 6.84 -1.90 15.04
C THR A 36 6.90 -0.63 14.17
N PRO A 37 6.71 0.59 14.72
CA PRO A 37 6.85 1.82 13.93
C PRO A 37 8.23 1.97 13.31
N GLU A 38 9.28 1.51 14.00
CA GLU A 38 10.66 1.50 13.50
C GLU A 38 10.80 0.56 12.31
N ARG A 39 10.23 -0.66 12.40
CA ARG A 39 10.18 -1.59 11.27
C ARG A 39 9.33 -1.06 10.12
N LEU A 40 8.28 -0.30 10.40
CA LEU A 40 7.46 0.32 9.37
C LEU A 40 8.27 1.34 8.55
N ALA A 41 9.17 2.08 9.19
CA ALA A 41 10.08 2.99 8.53
C ALA A 41 11.12 2.26 7.65
N GLU A 42 11.47 1.02 7.98
CA GLU A 42 12.34 0.16 7.15
C GLU A 42 11.58 -0.54 6.01
N ILE A 43 10.36 -1.02 6.28
CA ILE A 43 9.52 -1.77 5.33
C ILE A 43 8.87 -0.84 4.30
N GLY A 44 8.49 0.38 4.68
CA GLY A 44 7.85 1.35 3.79
C GLY A 44 8.64 1.63 2.51
N PRO A 45 9.95 1.95 2.59
CA PRO A 45 10.81 2.10 1.42
C PRO A 45 10.85 0.85 0.53
N LEU A 46 10.92 -0.34 1.13
CA LEU A 46 10.96 -1.61 0.38
C LEU A 46 9.65 -1.86 -0.38
N VAL A 47 8.51 -1.58 0.26
CA VAL A 47 7.18 -1.71 -0.37
C VAL A 47 7.01 -0.70 -1.50
N HIS A 48 7.49 0.52 -1.31
CA HIS A 48 7.51 1.55 -2.35
C HIS A 48 8.41 1.17 -3.53
N GLU A 49 9.61 0.66 -3.26
CA GLU A 49 10.53 0.19 -4.29
C GLU A 49 9.92 -0.96 -5.09
N ALA A 50 9.32 -1.95 -4.43
CA ALA A 50 8.63 -3.05 -5.09
C ALA A 50 7.47 -2.56 -5.98
N ALA A 51 6.65 -1.63 -5.51
CA ALA A 51 5.57 -1.04 -6.31
C ALA A 51 6.11 -0.22 -7.50
N THR A 52 7.24 0.46 -7.33
CA THR A 52 7.94 1.20 -8.39
C THR A 52 8.52 0.25 -9.44
N GLU A 53 9.10 -0.87 -9.01
CA GLU A 53 9.63 -1.90 -9.91
C GLU A 53 8.50 -2.52 -10.74
N ILE A 54 7.38 -2.87 -10.12
CA ILE A 54 6.20 -3.38 -10.84
C ILE A 54 5.70 -2.34 -11.85
N THR A 55 5.56 -1.08 -11.43
CA THR A 55 5.18 0.03 -12.31
C THR A 55 6.11 0.10 -13.52
N ARG A 56 7.43 -0.01 -13.34
CA ARG A 56 8.39 -0.03 -14.45
C ARG A 56 8.27 -1.27 -15.34
N MET A 57 8.09 -2.45 -14.76
CA MET A 57 7.96 -3.71 -15.50
C MET A 57 6.76 -3.71 -16.44
N ILE A 58 5.67 -3.07 -16.05
CA ILE A 58 4.45 -2.96 -16.87
C ILE A 58 4.47 -1.74 -17.81
N GLY A 59 5.55 -0.96 -17.85
CA GLY A 59 5.66 0.24 -18.68
C GLY A 59 4.94 1.49 -18.11
N GLY A 60 4.57 1.44 -16.84
CA GLY A 60 3.89 2.51 -16.14
C GLY A 60 4.81 3.66 -15.72
N LEU A 61 4.18 4.80 -15.41
CA LEU A 61 4.85 5.98 -14.91
C LEU A 61 4.65 6.11 -13.40
N PRO A 62 5.72 6.27 -12.60
CA PRO A 62 5.58 6.55 -11.18
C PRO A 62 4.83 7.88 -11.00
N PRO A 63 4.03 8.03 -9.92
CA PRO A 63 3.25 9.24 -9.72
C PRO A 63 4.21 10.43 -9.58
N PRO A 64 3.80 11.64 -10.01
CA PRO A 64 4.53 12.83 -9.62
C PRO A 64 4.63 12.82 -8.09
N SER A 65 5.82 13.12 -7.55
CA SER A 65 6.17 13.07 -6.13
C SER A 65 5.21 13.91 -5.28
N SER A 66 4.03 13.36 -5.05
CA SER A 66 2.99 13.91 -4.21
C SER A 66 3.25 13.24 -2.88
N PRO A 67 3.59 14.00 -1.82
CA PRO A 67 3.79 13.39 -0.51
C PRO A 67 2.55 12.57 -0.22
N SER A 68 2.80 11.28 -0.01
CA SER A 68 1.84 10.22 0.14
C SER A 68 0.48 10.71 0.65
N ARG A 69 -0.59 10.43 -0.10
CA ARG A 69 -1.96 10.34 0.44
C ARG A 69 -2.09 9.17 1.45
N ALA A 70 -1.02 8.82 2.17
CA ALA A 70 -1.06 8.01 3.38
C ALA A 70 -1.70 8.83 4.49
N ALA A 71 -3.02 9.07 4.38
CA ALA A 71 -3.94 9.38 5.48
C ALA A 71 -5.36 9.68 4.96
N GLU A 72 -5.80 9.11 3.83
CA GLU A 72 -7.25 9.04 3.59
C GLU A 72 -7.74 7.72 4.23
N PRO A 73 -8.39 7.74 5.40
CA PRO A 73 -9.05 6.56 5.94
C PRO A 73 -10.20 6.17 5.01
N GLY A 74 -9.93 5.32 4.01
CA GLY A 74 -10.99 4.77 3.17
C GLY A 74 -10.66 4.28 1.76
N SER A 75 -9.45 4.44 1.19
CA SER A 75 -9.28 4.17 -0.26
C SER A 75 -8.54 2.89 -0.66
N LEU A 76 -8.09 2.04 0.28
CA LEU A 76 -7.42 0.78 -0.09
C LEU A 76 -7.68 -0.41 0.86
N PHE A 77 -8.70 -0.32 1.73
CA PHE A 77 -9.05 -1.39 2.68
C PHE A 77 -10.13 -2.36 2.16
N GLU A 78 -10.77 -2.10 1.01
CA GLU A 78 -11.90 -2.90 0.49
C GLU A 78 -11.65 -3.53 -0.89
N ILE A 79 -10.61 -4.36 -1.04
CA ILE A 79 -10.56 -5.35 -2.13
C ILE A 79 -10.71 -6.80 -1.63
N GLY A 80 -11.07 -6.98 -0.36
CA GLY A 80 -11.16 -8.29 0.30
C GLY A 80 -12.55 -8.69 0.80
N ALA A 81 -13.64 -8.01 0.41
CA ALA A 81 -15.00 -8.41 0.75
C ALA A 81 -15.76 -8.78 -0.52
N ALA A 82 -15.72 -10.07 -0.83
CA ALA A 82 -16.77 -10.85 -1.50
C ALA A 82 -17.70 -10.07 -2.46
N ARG A 83 -17.33 -10.02 -3.74
CA ARG A 83 -18.33 -10.21 -4.80
C ARG A 83 -18.71 -11.68 -4.80
N SER A 84 -19.74 -12.04 -4.05
CA SER A 84 -20.55 -13.25 -4.23
C SER A 84 -21.94 -12.95 -3.67
N PRO A 85 -23.01 -13.39 -4.35
CA PRO A 85 -24.30 -12.70 -4.46
C PRO A 85 -25.07 -12.56 -3.15
#